data_AF-A0A1B9L3G6-F1
#
_entry.id   AF-A0A1B9L3G6-F1
#
_cell.length_a   1.000
_cell.length_b   1.000
_cell.length_c   1.000
_cell.angle_alpha   90.00
_cell.angle_beta   90.00
_cell.angle_gamma   90.00
#
_symmetry.space_group_name_H-M   'P 1'
#
loop_
_entity.id
_entity.type
_entity.pdbx_description
1 polymer ?
#
loop_
_entity_poly.entity_id
_entity_poly.type
_entity_poly.pdbx_seq_one_letter_code
_entity_poly.pdbx_strand_id
1 'polypeptide(L)'
;MKVSYCIGLLLFINTPLCYSQLSTIDKKYTGASFVKEVNVDELINKCYSHEDFWEKLSNQQREIDRNRCPLNTTEFDFNRLYDLIDKRTVIYRDGDLELVMDRKKSKIPSNKPNYSLEDIVYEVNLSLVYKQQIRDTITLASYAYNSHQAFYLHSKYYYIDSNNSDVYTLSLNEYSRHIESVKYKYYQIDKENLQFKLKEFLFDDGYKYRIIYPDQFEVPDKSEPSNFETDKLRTCYQDEYNTTCNIESYNYYHDLLVKKLALLQAKENEPKDSIEVIDKQINKACLMIPPPVYHNEATTFTHKITRCLTEQIKQQIEKIDNKLNQVEN
;
A
#
# COMPACT_ATOMS: atom_id res chain seq x y z
N MET A 1 57.02 14.24 35.58
CA MET A 1 55.79 13.70 34.94
C MET A 1 54.63 14.60 35.27
N LYS A 2 54.13 15.43 34.32
CA LYS A 2 52.83 16.15 34.35
C LYS A 2 52.81 17.26 33.27
N VAL A 3 52.86 16.91 31.98
CA VAL A 3 52.41 17.82 30.87
C VAL A 3 51.87 17.03 29.66
N SER A 4 52.07 15.72 29.55
CA SER A 4 51.74 14.99 28.31
C SER A 4 50.30 14.47 28.17
N TYR A 5 49.43 14.61 29.18
CA TYR A 5 48.08 14.02 29.15
C TYR A 5 46.95 14.97 28.73
N CYS A 6 47.22 16.27 28.56
CA CYS A 6 46.16 17.24 28.19
C CYS A 6 46.03 17.49 26.68
N ILE A 7 47.00 17.07 25.86
CA ILE A 7 46.96 17.31 24.41
C ILE A 7 46.13 16.24 23.67
N GLY A 8 46.02 15.02 24.21
CA GLY A 8 45.17 13.97 23.64
C GLY A 8 43.66 14.18 23.88
N LEU A 9 43.29 14.92 24.92
CA LEU A 9 41.88 15.17 25.28
C LEU A 9 41.28 16.38 24.56
N LEU A 10 42.10 17.31 24.06
CA LEU A 10 41.63 18.47 23.27
C LEU A 10 41.37 18.14 21.79
N LEU A 11 41.82 16.97 21.32
CA LEU A 11 41.55 16.49 19.95
C LEU A 11 40.20 15.77 19.80
N PHE A 12 39.52 15.42 20.89
CA PHE A 12 38.18 14.82 20.85
C PHE A 12 37.03 15.84 20.92
N ILE A 13 37.33 17.14 21.07
CA ILE A 13 36.31 18.20 21.21
C ILE A 13 36.14 19.00 19.90
N ASN A 14 36.95 18.70 18.87
CA ASN A 14 36.90 19.36 17.56
C ASN A 14 36.70 18.39 16.39
N THR A 15 36.14 17.20 16.62
CA THR A 15 35.36 16.60 15.53
C THR A 15 34.07 17.42 15.49
N PRO A 16 33.77 18.17 14.41
CA PRO A 16 32.38 18.43 14.16
C PRO A 16 31.76 17.02 14.11
N LEU A 17 30.92 16.71 15.10
CA LEU A 17 29.81 15.83 14.84
C LEU A 17 29.10 16.52 13.68
N CYS A 18 29.51 16.19 12.45
CA CYS A 18 28.69 16.26 11.28
C CYS A 18 27.55 15.29 11.57
N TYR A 19 26.64 15.70 12.46
CA TYR A 19 25.24 15.60 12.16
C TYR A 19 25.16 16.19 10.76
N SER A 20 25.12 15.31 9.76
CA SER A 20 24.56 15.67 8.47
C SER A 20 23.32 16.46 8.83
N GLN A 21 23.31 17.76 8.54
CA GLN A 21 22.05 18.47 8.46
C GLN A 21 21.21 17.56 7.57
N LEU A 22 20.22 16.88 8.14
CA LEU A 22 19.19 16.25 7.33
C LEU A 22 18.71 17.42 6.48
N SER A 23 19.03 17.39 5.20
CA SER A 23 18.51 18.35 4.25
C SER A 23 17.01 18.12 4.25
N THR A 24 16.33 18.86 5.11
CA THR A 24 14.90 18.71 5.34
C THR A 24 14.19 19.18 4.09
N ILE A 25 13.31 18.33 3.57
CA ILE A 25 12.43 18.69 2.47
C ILE A 25 11.58 19.88 2.93
N ASP A 26 11.55 20.95 2.12
CA ASP A 26 10.76 22.14 2.42
C ASP A 26 9.29 21.75 2.65
N LYS A 27 8.69 22.25 3.75
CA LYS A 27 7.31 21.93 4.19
C LYS A 27 6.27 22.09 3.07
N LYS A 28 6.49 22.99 2.12
CA LYS A 28 5.55 23.15 0.98
C LYS A 28 5.47 21.92 0.05
N TYR A 29 6.45 21.01 0.13
CA TYR A 29 6.51 19.76 -0.64
C TYR A 29 6.18 18.52 0.19
N THR A 30 5.90 18.64 1.50
CA THR A 30 5.69 17.46 2.36
C THR A 30 4.29 16.87 2.23
N GLY A 31 3.32 17.57 1.65
CA GLY A 31 1.95 17.07 1.50
C GLY A 31 1.15 17.06 2.80
N ALA A 32 0.17 16.16 2.89
CA ALA A 32 -0.87 16.12 3.93
C ALA A 32 -0.51 15.13 5.06
N SER A 33 -0.12 15.63 6.23
CA SER A 33 0.39 14.79 7.34
C SER A 33 -0.57 13.70 7.83
N PHE A 34 -1.90 13.91 7.71
CA PHE A 34 -2.90 12.93 8.11
C PHE A 34 -2.77 11.59 7.35
N VAL A 35 -2.18 11.61 6.15
CA VAL A 35 -2.00 10.41 5.32
C VAL A 35 -1.14 9.37 6.02
N LYS A 36 -0.16 9.77 6.84
CA LYS A 36 0.76 8.86 7.52
C LYS A 36 0.08 7.90 8.49
N GLU A 37 -0.95 8.37 9.18
CA GLU A 37 -1.62 7.66 10.29
C GLU A 37 -3.11 7.43 9.97
N VAL A 38 -3.45 7.38 8.68
CA VAL A 38 -4.85 7.28 8.26
C VAL A 38 -5.44 5.94 8.68
N ASN A 39 -6.50 5.99 9.49
CA ASN A 39 -7.38 4.85 9.69
C ASN A 39 -8.40 4.81 8.54
N VAL A 40 -8.27 3.83 7.66
CA VAL A 40 -9.11 3.70 6.45
C VAL A 40 -10.59 3.53 6.79
N ASP A 41 -10.90 2.76 7.83
CA ASP A 41 -12.28 2.50 8.24
C ASP A 41 -12.93 3.75 8.79
N GLU A 42 -12.18 4.49 9.61
CA GLU A 42 -12.62 5.76 10.14
C GLU A 42 -12.82 6.79 9.02
N LEU A 43 -11.92 6.83 8.03
CA LEU A 43 -12.01 7.70 6.87
C LEU A 43 -13.28 7.42 6.06
N ILE A 44 -13.52 6.16 5.68
CA ILE A 44 -14.69 5.77 4.90
C ILE A 44 -15.98 6.14 5.65
N ASN A 45 -16.07 5.77 6.94
CA ASN A 45 -17.26 6.03 7.75
C ASN A 45 -17.52 7.53 7.96
N LYS A 46 -16.47 8.34 8.18
CA LYS A 46 -16.61 9.79 8.41
C LYS A 46 -16.85 10.59 7.14
N CYS A 47 -16.47 10.06 5.98
CA CYS A 47 -16.70 10.69 4.68
C CYS A 47 -17.95 10.15 3.96
N TYR A 48 -18.77 9.37 4.65
CA TYR A 48 -20.08 8.94 4.19
C TYR A 48 -21.15 9.99 4.52
N SER A 49 -21.87 10.47 3.50
CA SER A 49 -23.04 11.32 3.68
C SER A 49 -24.32 10.47 3.60
N HIS A 50 -25.11 10.50 4.67
CA HIS A 50 -26.40 9.83 4.73
C HIS A 50 -27.39 10.35 3.67
N GLU A 51 -28.32 9.50 3.22
CA GLU A 51 -29.32 9.86 2.20
C GLU A 51 -30.14 11.10 2.57
N ASP A 52 -30.36 11.32 3.86
CA ASP A 52 -31.11 12.43 4.43
C ASP A 52 -30.35 13.76 4.48
N PHE A 53 -29.08 13.81 4.05
CA PHE A 53 -28.21 14.97 4.16
C PHE A 53 -28.81 16.24 3.53
N TRP A 54 -29.45 16.10 2.36
CA TRP A 54 -30.04 17.25 1.67
C TRP A 54 -31.46 17.58 2.12
N GLU A 55 -32.21 16.55 2.52
CA GLU A 55 -33.66 16.66 2.75
C GLU A 55 -34.04 16.91 4.21
N LYS A 56 -33.30 16.36 5.17
CA LYS A 56 -33.66 16.42 6.61
C LYS A 56 -32.71 17.23 7.47
N LEU A 57 -31.46 17.42 7.05
CA LEU A 57 -30.49 18.18 7.83
C LEU A 57 -30.61 19.69 7.57
N SER A 58 -30.59 20.47 8.65
CA SER A 58 -30.39 21.92 8.58
C SER A 58 -29.00 22.28 8.05
N ASN A 59 -28.80 23.53 7.63
CA ASN A 59 -27.49 24.01 7.17
C ASN A 59 -26.38 23.79 8.21
N GLN A 60 -26.65 24.06 9.49
CA GLN A 60 -25.67 23.88 10.56
C GLN A 60 -25.31 22.40 10.75
N GLN A 61 -26.29 21.50 10.69
CA GLN A 61 -26.04 20.06 10.77
C GLN A 61 -25.24 19.55 9.57
N ARG A 62 -25.54 20.05 8.37
CA ARG A 62 -24.76 19.73 7.16
C ARG A 62 -23.31 20.17 7.26
N GLU A 63 -23.04 21.34 7.84
CA GLU A 63 -21.68 21.84 8.03
C GLU A 63 -20.91 20.99 9.04
N ILE A 64 -21.55 20.65 10.17
CA ILE A 64 -20.98 19.73 11.16
C ILE A 64 -20.65 18.38 10.51
N ASP A 65 -21.58 17.83 9.73
CA ASP A 65 -21.41 16.53 9.07
C ASP A 65 -20.27 16.57 8.03
N ARG A 66 -20.21 17.61 7.18
CA ARG A 66 -19.08 17.81 6.25
C ARG A 66 -17.73 17.90 6.96
N ASN A 67 -17.68 18.59 8.09
CA ASN A 67 -16.45 18.77 8.86
C ASN A 67 -15.99 17.50 9.59
N ARG A 68 -16.82 16.44 9.64
CA ARG A 68 -16.39 15.12 10.15
C ARG A 68 -15.43 14.43 9.21
N CYS A 69 -15.62 14.60 7.90
CA CYS A 69 -14.76 14.00 6.90
C CYS A 69 -13.37 14.67 6.93
N PRO A 70 -12.29 13.93 7.25
CA PRO A 70 -10.93 14.48 7.32
C PRO A 70 -10.44 15.11 6.01
N LEU A 71 -11.00 14.69 4.86
CA LEU A 71 -10.66 15.23 3.55
C LEU A 71 -11.17 16.66 3.35
N ASN A 72 -12.24 17.06 4.04
CA ASN A 72 -12.79 18.41 3.93
C ASN A 72 -12.04 19.42 4.83
N THR A 73 -11.33 18.93 5.84
CA THR A 73 -10.59 19.75 6.81
C THR A 73 -9.07 19.74 6.57
N THR A 74 -8.61 19.04 5.53
CA THR A 74 -7.19 19.01 5.17
C THR A 74 -6.73 20.34 4.57
N GLU A 75 -5.53 20.79 4.92
CA GLU A 75 -4.88 21.96 4.30
C GLU A 75 -4.26 21.64 2.93
N PHE A 76 -4.34 20.40 2.47
CA PHE A 76 -3.75 19.96 1.21
C PHE A 76 -4.50 20.52 0.00
N ASP A 77 -3.82 21.39 -0.75
CA ASP A 77 -4.31 21.95 -2.00
C ASP A 77 -3.51 21.39 -3.18
N PHE A 78 -4.12 20.46 -3.91
CA PHE A 78 -3.51 19.85 -5.09
C PHE A 78 -3.18 20.87 -6.18
N ASN A 79 -4.05 21.86 -6.42
CA ASN A 79 -3.82 22.85 -7.49
C ASN A 79 -2.62 23.72 -7.16
N ARG A 80 -2.53 24.18 -5.90
CA ARG A 80 -1.38 24.93 -5.42
C ARG A 80 -0.09 24.12 -5.54
N LEU A 81 -0.10 22.85 -5.15
CA LEU A 81 1.06 21.97 -5.34
C LEU A 81 1.40 21.85 -6.83
N TYR A 82 0.42 21.56 -7.66
CA TYR A 82 0.59 21.38 -9.10
C TYR A 82 1.18 22.62 -9.76
N ASP A 83 0.81 23.82 -9.32
CA ASP A 83 1.37 25.09 -9.79
C ASP A 83 2.78 25.38 -9.28
N LEU A 84 3.13 24.90 -8.08
CA LEU A 84 4.48 25.01 -7.50
C LEU A 84 5.51 24.13 -8.22
N ILE A 85 5.07 23.04 -8.85
CA ILE A 85 5.94 22.07 -9.54
C ILE A 85 6.02 22.44 -11.01
N ASP A 86 7.24 22.69 -11.51
CA ASP A 86 7.49 22.78 -12.96
C ASP A 86 7.86 21.40 -13.55
N LYS A 87 8.32 21.33 -14.80
CA LYS A 87 8.80 20.10 -15.45
C LYS A 87 9.84 19.33 -14.63
N ARG A 88 10.61 20.03 -13.78
CA ARG A 88 11.65 19.43 -12.94
C ARG A 88 11.91 20.29 -11.70
N THR A 89 11.42 19.86 -10.55
CA THR A 89 11.59 20.55 -9.26
C THR A 89 12.40 19.67 -8.31
N VAL A 90 13.63 20.07 -7.99
CA VAL A 90 14.47 19.33 -7.03
C VAL A 90 14.04 19.72 -5.61
N ILE A 91 13.56 18.75 -4.82
CA ILE A 91 13.06 18.98 -3.45
C ILE A 91 14.04 18.50 -2.38
N TYR A 92 15.03 17.70 -2.77
CA TYR A 92 16.07 17.16 -1.90
C TYR A 92 17.32 16.89 -2.74
N ARG A 93 18.51 17.11 -2.16
CA ARG A 93 19.79 16.76 -2.75
C ARG A 93 20.76 16.30 -1.67
N ASP A 94 21.46 15.21 -1.97
CA ASP A 94 22.56 14.66 -1.18
C ASP A 94 23.62 14.08 -2.14
N GLY A 95 24.68 14.86 -2.37
CA GLY A 95 25.68 14.55 -3.41
C GLY A 95 25.04 14.39 -4.80
N ASP A 96 25.25 13.22 -5.41
CA ASP A 96 24.71 12.84 -6.72
C ASP A 96 23.24 12.37 -6.68
N LEU A 97 22.68 12.19 -5.48
CA LEU A 97 21.30 11.76 -5.26
C LEU A 97 20.37 12.97 -5.15
N GLU A 98 19.28 12.97 -5.90
CA GLU A 98 18.24 13.99 -5.85
C GLU A 98 16.86 13.33 -5.74
N LEU A 99 15.96 13.98 -5.01
CA LEU A 99 14.52 13.74 -5.17
C LEU A 99 13.94 14.87 -6.03
N VAL A 100 13.27 14.48 -7.10
CA VAL A 100 12.77 15.39 -8.11
C VAL A 100 11.28 15.18 -8.26
N MET A 101 10.50 16.25 -8.11
CA MET A 101 9.10 16.28 -8.47
C MET A 101 8.92 16.80 -9.89
N ASP A 102 8.03 16.16 -10.64
CA ASP A 102 7.57 16.60 -11.95
C ASP A 102 6.05 16.52 -12.02
N ARG A 103 5.45 17.32 -12.89
CA ARG A 103 4.02 17.30 -13.14
C ARG A 103 3.69 16.83 -14.55
N LYS A 104 2.61 16.07 -14.67
CA LYS A 104 2.08 15.59 -15.94
C LYS A 104 0.59 15.91 -16.04
N LYS A 105 0.13 16.13 -17.27
CA LYS A 105 -1.28 16.20 -17.63
C LYS A 105 -1.51 15.23 -18.78
N SER A 106 -2.53 14.37 -18.66
CA SER A 106 -2.89 13.43 -19.70
C SER A 106 -4.41 13.31 -19.84
N LYS A 107 -4.83 12.79 -21.00
CA LYS A 107 -6.21 12.43 -21.30
C LYS A 107 -6.22 10.93 -21.60
N ILE A 108 -6.99 10.17 -20.83
CA ILE A 108 -7.04 8.72 -20.94
C ILE A 108 -8.43 8.33 -21.46
N PRO A 109 -8.53 7.55 -22.55
CA PRO A 109 -9.81 6.99 -22.97
C PRO A 109 -10.38 6.08 -21.87
N SER A 110 -11.62 6.33 -21.46
CA SER A 110 -12.33 5.49 -20.50
C SER A 110 -12.87 4.25 -21.23
N ASN A 111 -12.56 3.06 -20.73
CA ASN A 111 -13.04 1.78 -21.30
C ASN A 111 -14.52 1.51 -20.94
N LYS A 112 -15.42 2.46 -21.18
CA LYS A 112 -16.86 2.24 -20.98
C LYS A 112 -17.53 1.88 -22.32
N PRO A 113 -18.23 0.74 -22.42
CA PRO A 113 -18.67 0.15 -23.70
C PRO A 113 -19.68 1.00 -24.50
N ASN A 114 -20.30 2.01 -23.90
CA ASN A 114 -21.38 2.78 -24.53
C ASN A 114 -21.09 4.27 -24.76
N TYR A 115 -19.93 4.79 -24.31
CA TYR A 115 -19.57 6.20 -24.46
C TYR A 115 -18.05 6.39 -24.58
N SER A 116 -17.60 7.13 -25.59
CA SER A 116 -16.21 7.59 -25.68
C SER A 116 -16.00 8.73 -24.68
N LEU A 117 -15.62 8.38 -23.46
CA LEU A 117 -15.30 9.35 -22.41
C LEU A 117 -13.78 9.47 -22.28
N GLU A 118 -13.30 10.67 -21.98
CA GLU A 118 -11.90 10.92 -21.62
C GLU A 118 -11.83 11.27 -20.13
N ASP A 119 -10.98 10.57 -19.40
CA ASP A 119 -10.58 10.97 -18.06
C ASP A 119 -9.41 11.96 -18.18
N ILE A 120 -9.58 13.16 -17.60
CA ILE A 120 -8.52 14.16 -17.53
C ILE A 120 -7.74 13.91 -16.25
N VAL A 121 -6.45 13.60 -16.39
CA VAL A 121 -5.59 13.19 -15.28
C VAL A 121 -4.45 14.19 -15.10
N TYR A 122 -4.37 14.77 -13.91
CA TYR A 122 -3.27 15.58 -13.44
C TYR A 122 -2.46 14.78 -12.42
N GLU A 123 -1.15 14.73 -12.57
CA GLU A 123 -0.26 13.93 -11.71
C GLU A 123 0.95 14.76 -11.28
N VAL A 124 1.38 14.54 -10.04
CA VAL A 124 2.69 14.94 -9.53
C VAL A 124 3.44 13.65 -9.20
N ASN A 125 4.55 13.43 -9.88
CA ASN A 125 5.43 12.30 -9.65
C ASN A 125 6.60 12.71 -8.75
N LEU A 126 7.17 11.73 -8.05
CA LEU A 126 8.43 11.83 -7.34
C LEU A 126 9.39 10.81 -7.91
N SER A 127 10.50 11.31 -8.41
CA SER A 127 11.57 10.52 -9.00
C SER A 127 12.81 10.55 -8.11
N LEU A 128 13.40 9.39 -7.89
CA LEU A 128 14.73 9.24 -7.32
C LEU A 128 15.74 9.33 -8.46
N VAL A 129 16.58 10.35 -8.44
CA VAL A 129 17.56 10.63 -9.50
C VAL A 129 18.96 10.44 -8.94
N TYR A 130 19.79 9.64 -9.60
CA TYR A 130 21.19 9.45 -9.23
C TYR A 130 22.09 9.68 -10.43
N LYS A 131 23.06 10.60 -10.31
CA LYS A 131 23.94 11.00 -11.42
C LYS A 131 23.15 11.40 -12.67
N GLN A 132 22.13 12.25 -12.47
CA GLN A 132 21.24 12.77 -13.51
C GLN A 132 20.36 11.72 -14.23
N GLN A 133 20.37 10.46 -13.78
CA GLN A 133 19.51 9.41 -14.31
C GLN A 133 18.39 9.09 -13.32
N ILE A 134 17.15 9.04 -13.82
CA ILE A 134 16.00 8.57 -13.05
C ILE A 134 16.22 7.07 -12.78
N ARG A 135 16.18 6.69 -11.50
CA ARG A 135 16.35 5.31 -11.04
C ARG A 135 15.01 4.65 -10.73
N ASP A 136 14.11 5.42 -10.11
CA ASP A 136 12.78 4.98 -9.78
C ASP A 136 11.83 6.17 -9.68
N THR A 137 10.52 5.93 -9.85
CA THR A 137 9.48 6.95 -9.85
C THR A 137 8.18 6.40 -9.25
N ILE A 138 7.57 7.19 -8.38
CA ILE A 138 6.20 6.95 -7.88
C ILE A 138 5.32 8.16 -8.15
N THR A 139 4.03 7.95 -8.40
CA THR A 139 3.04 9.04 -8.42
C THR A 139 2.70 9.41 -6.98
N LEU A 140 2.97 10.64 -6.57
CA LEU A 140 2.65 11.13 -5.23
C LEU A 140 1.21 11.58 -5.12
N ALA A 141 0.82 12.47 -6.02
CA ALA A 141 -0.49 13.09 -6.01
C ALA A 141 -1.11 13.02 -7.40
N SER A 142 -2.42 12.88 -7.44
CA SER A 142 -3.16 12.91 -8.69
C SER A 142 -4.57 13.38 -8.47
N TYR A 143 -5.11 14.02 -9.51
CA TYR A 143 -6.50 14.41 -9.60
C TYR A 143 -7.02 13.98 -10.96
N ALA A 144 -7.98 13.07 -10.98
CA ALA A 144 -8.56 12.54 -12.21
C ALA A 144 -10.08 12.59 -12.17
N TYR A 145 -10.69 13.14 -13.22
CA TYR A 145 -12.13 13.24 -13.36
C TYR A 145 -12.56 12.99 -14.79
N ASN A 146 -13.80 12.53 -14.95
CA ASN A 146 -14.41 12.34 -16.24
C ASN A 146 -15.07 13.64 -16.74
N SER A 147 -14.84 14.03 -17.99
CA SER A 147 -15.41 15.25 -18.57
C SER A 147 -16.94 15.22 -18.73
N HIS A 148 -17.56 14.03 -18.71
CA HIS A 148 -19.00 13.87 -18.81
C HIS A 148 -19.54 13.40 -17.46
N GLN A 149 -20.33 14.27 -16.82
CA GLN A 149 -21.13 13.99 -15.62
C GLN A 149 -20.39 13.83 -14.27
N ALA A 150 -19.06 13.96 -14.22
CA ALA A 150 -18.25 14.05 -12.98
C ALA A 150 -18.77 13.16 -11.83
N PHE A 151 -19.10 11.90 -12.14
CA PHE A 151 -19.77 11.01 -11.18
C PHE A 151 -18.89 10.63 -10.00
N TYR A 152 -17.59 10.57 -10.23
CA TYR A 152 -16.59 10.30 -9.22
C TYR A 152 -15.30 11.08 -9.53
N LEU A 153 -14.53 11.27 -8.48
CA LEU A 153 -13.22 11.88 -8.49
C LEU A 153 -12.20 10.86 -8.00
N HIS A 154 -11.14 10.63 -8.76
CA HIS A 154 -10.00 9.87 -8.27
C HIS A 154 -8.94 10.84 -7.75
N SER A 155 -8.81 10.89 -6.43
CA SER A 155 -7.84 11.73 -5.73
C SER A 155 -6.73 10.90 -5.13
N LYS A 156 -5.50 11.40 -5.22
CA LYS A 156 -4.36 10.84 -4.52
C LYS A 156 -3.68 11.90 -3.69
N TYR A 157 -3.63 11.65 -2.39
CA TYR A 157 -2.96 12.43 -1.37
C TYR A 157 -1.63 11.76 -1.02
N TYR A 158 -0.69 12.53 -0.48
CA TYR A 158 0.58 11.99 -0.01
C TYR A 158 1.10 12.75 1.21
N TYR A 159 2.04 12.12 1.90
CA TYR A 159 2.91 12.76 2.87
C TYR A 159 4.35 12.28 2.68
N ILE A 160 5.32 13.20 2.70
CA ILE A 160 6.74 12.87 2.77
C ILE A 160 7.23 13.21 4.18
N ASP A 161 7.61 12.20 4.96
CA ASP A 161 8.21 12.40 6.27
C ASP A 161 9.68 12.77 6.11
N SER A 162 9.94 14.08 6.19
CA SER A 162 11.28 14.66 6.08
C SER A 162 12.30 14.15 7.10
N ASN A 163 11.86 13.52 8.21
CA ASN A 163 12.78 12.99 9.22
C ASN A 163 13.28 11.59 8.88
N ASN A 164 12.46 10.78 8.21
CA ASN A 164 12.68 9.34 8.09
C ASN A 164 12.89 8.89 6.64
N SER A 165 12.73 9.80 5.66
CA SER A 165 12.71 9.46 4.23
C SER A 165 11.60 8.45 3.89
N ASP A 166 10.49 8.51 4.63
CA ASP A 166 9.29 7.72 4.42
C ASP A 166 8.31 8.51 3.54
N VAL A 167 7.64 7.82 2.63
CA VAL A 167 6.64 8.40 1.72
C VAL A 167 5.35 7.61 1.83
N TYR A 168 4.26 8.30 2.12
CA TYR A 168 2.94 7.73 2.28
C TYR A 168 2.03 8.26 1.18
N THR A 169 1.20 7.40 0.60
CA THR A 169 0.20 7.81 -0.38
C THR A 169 -1.15 7.19 -0.07
N LEU A 170 -2.22 7.95 -0.30
CA LEU A 170 -3.60 7.55 -0.09
C LEU A 170 -4.38 7.89 -1.37
N SER A 171 -4.85 6.87 -2.09
CA SER A 171 -5.66 7.02 -3.30
C SER A 171 -7.11 6.65 -2.99
N LEU A 172 -8.04 7.47 -3.46
CA LEU A 172 -9.47 7.38 -3.16
C LEU A 172 -10.28 7.46 -4.46
N ASN A 173 -11.31 6.62 -4.57
CA ASN A 173 -12.41 6.84 -5.52
C ASN A 173 -13.56 7.51 -4.77
N GLU A 174 -13.69 8.82 -4.94
CA GLU A 174 -14.65 9.66 -4.22
C GLU A 174 -15.89 9.91 -5.06
N TYR A 175 -17.06 9.57 -4.52
CA TYR A 175 -18.35 9.96 -5.06
C TYR A 175 -18.92 11.08 -4.19
N SER A 176 -19.92 11.78 -4.72
CA SER A 176 -20.59 12.88 -4.00
C SER A 176 -21.12 12.53 -2.59
N ARG A 177 -21.32 11.24 -2.28
CA ARG A 177 -21.89 10.78 -1.00
C ARG A 177 -21.00 9.82 -0.20
N HIS A 178 -19.95 9.25 -0.79
CA HIS A 178 -19.14 8.21 -0.13
C HIS A 178 -17.82 7.99 -0.86
N ILE A 179 -16.92 7.25 -0.22
CA ILE A 179 -15.70 6.74 -0.82
C ILE A 179 -15.96 5.29 -1.22
N GLU A 180 -15.76 4.94 -2.50
CA GLU A 180 -16.00 3.60 -3.02
C GLU A 180 -14.81 2.66 -2.76
N SER A 181 -13.59 3.17 -2.86
CA SER A 181 -12.38 2.37 -2.64
C SER A 181 -11.24 3.20 -2.10
N VAL A 182 -10.37 2.56 -1.33
CA VAL A 182 -9.21 3.19 -0.70
C VAL A 182 -7.96 2.37 -0.97
N LYS A 183 -6.85 3.04 -1.32
CA LYS A 183 -5.52 2.43 -1.45
C LYS A 183 -4.50 3.25 -0.68
N TYR A 184 -3.96 2.69 0.37
CA TYR A 184 -2.89 3.27 1.16
C TYR A 184 -1.57 2.54 0.91
N LYS A 185 -0.51 3.28 0.58
CA LYS A 185 0.83 2.73 0.36
C LYS A 185 1.86 3.50 1.18
N TYR A 186 2.71 2.77 1.88
CA TYR A 186 3.88 3.29 2.58
C TYR A 186 5.15 2.78 1.90
N TYR A 187 5.99 3.71 1.46
CA TYR A 187 7.29 3.48 0.85
C TYR A 187 8.40 4.00 1.76
N GLN A 188 9.50 3.26 1.84
CA GLN A 188 10.76 3.75 2.36
C GLN A 188 11.68 4.07 1.17
N ILE A 189 12.35 5.23 1.19
CA ILE A 189 13.38 5.53 0.19
C ILE A 189 14.64 4.71 0.50
N ASP A 190 14.89 3.70 -0.33
CA ASP A 190 16.08 2.85 -0.25
C ASP A 190 17.19 3.51 -1.06
N LYS A 191 18.01 4.33 -0.38
CA LYS A 191 19.11 5.08 -1.00
C LYS A 191 20.23 4.18 -1.52
N GLU A 192 20.38 2.99 -0.96
CA GLU A 192 21.44 2.04 -1.35
C GLU A 192 21.08 1.36 -2.68
N ASN A 193 19.84 0.88 -2.80
CA ASN A 193 19.36 0.22 -4.02
C ASN A 193 18.71 1.18 -5.02
N LEU A 194 18.65 2.47 -4.68
CA LEU A 194 18.11 3.55 -5.51
C LEU A 194 16.65 3.28 -5.94
N GLN A 195 15.78 2.96 -4.98
CA GLN A 195 14.36 2.65 -5.24
C GLN A 195 13.43 3.15 -4.12
N PHE A 196 12.15 3.33 -4.46
CA PHE A 196 11.06 3.49 -3.49
C PHE A 196 10.58 2.11 -3.06
N LYS A 197 11.11 1.60 -1.96
CA LYS A 197 10.76 0.27 -1.46
C LYS A 197 9.40 0.31 -0.78
N LEU A 198 8.38 -0.27 -1.42
CA LEU A 198 7.07 -0.45 -0.82
C LEU A 198 7.19 -1.36 0.41
N LYS A 199 6.72 -0.86 1.55
CA LYS A 199 6.76 -1.55 2.86
C LYS A 199 5.39 -2.02 3.28
N GLU A 200 4.36 -1.23 2.99
CA GLU A 200 2.99 -1.58 3.33
C GLU A 200 2.05 -1.17 2.21
N PHE A 201 1.09 -2.04 1.93
CA PHE A 201 -0.01 -1.76 1.03
C PHE A 201 -1.32 -2.23 1.65
N LEU A 202 -2.21 -1.28 1.92
CA LEU A 202 -3.58 -1.54 2.32
C LEU A 202 -4.49 -1.13 1.18
N PHE A 203 -5.45 -1.99 0.84
CA PHE A 203 -6.50 -1.62 -0.10
C PHE A 203 -7.85 -2.20 0.32
N ASP A 204 -8.88 -1.40 0.06
CA ASP A 204 -10.29 -1.74 0.24
C ASP A 204 -10.99 -1.62 -1.12
N ASP A 205 -11.48 -2.75 -1.61
CA ASP A 205 -12.24 -2.89 -2.86
C ASP A 205 -13.42 -3.86 -2.61
N GLY A 206 -14.24 -3.53 -1.61
CA GLY A 206 -15.30 -4.40 -1.07
C GLY A 206 -14.82 -5.48 -0.11
N TYR A 207 -13.52 -5.79 -0.14
CA TYR A 207 -12.79 -6.54 0.88
C TYR A 207 -11.52 -5.79 1.24
N LYS A 208 -11.15 -5.83 2.53
CA LYS A 208 -9.93 -5.21 3.04
C LYS A 208 -8.78 -6.20 3.01
N TYR A 209 -7.65 -5.71 2.51
CA TYR A 209 -6.41 -6.44 2.45
C TYR A 209 -5.29 -5.57 2.96
N ARG A 210 -4.34 -6.21 3.64
CA ARG A 210 -3.11 -5.57 4.11
C ARG A 210 -1.92 -6.44 3.79
N ILE A 211 -0.91 -5.84 3.18
CA ILE A 211 0.35 -6.49 2.85
C ILE A 211 1.46 -5.71 3.54
N ILE A 212 2.25 -6.38 4.39
CA ILE A 212 3.49 -5.83 4.95
C ILE A 212 4.64 -6.58 4.29
N TYR A 213 5.30 -5.91 3.34
CA TYR A 213 6.29 -6.54 2.47
C TYR A 213 7.59 -6.83 3.21
N PRO A 214 8.23 -7.98 2.93
CA PRO A 214 7.78 -9.06 2.04
C PRO A 214 7.03 -10.19 2.77
N ASP A 215 6.72 -10.04 4.06
CA ASP A 215 6.55 -11.19 4.96
C ASP A 215 5.11 -11.47 5.40
N GLN A 216 4.15 -10.56 5.17
CA GLN A 216 2.79 -10.70 5.71
C GLN A 216 1.71 -10.32 4.70
N PHE A 217 0.70 -11.17 4.61
CA PHE A 217 -0.56 -10.95 3.90
C PHE A 217 -1.72 -11.18 4.89
N GLU A 218 -2.57 -10.17 5.05
CA GLU A 218 -3.68 -10.18 6.00
C GLU A 218 -4.98 -9.78 5.31
N VAL A 219 -6.07 -10.38 5.78
CA VAL A 219 -7.45 -10.00 5.47
C VAL A 219 -8.10 -9.61 6.80
N PRO A 220 -8.09 -8.32 7.17
CA PRO A 220 -8.47 -7.87 8.52
C PRO A 220 -9.94 -8.18 8.85
N ASP A 221 -10.83 -8.03 7.86
CA ASP A 221 -12.25 -8.32 8.00
C ASP A 221 -12.53 -9.76 7.58
N LYS A 222 -12.19 -10.71 8.46
CA LYS A 222 -12.64 -12.09 8.29
C LYS A 222 -14.13 -12.16 8.65
N SER A 223 -15.00 -12.33 7.65
CA SER A 223 -16.36 -12.81 7.90
C SER A 223 -16.33 -14.16 8.62
N GLU A 224 -17.34 -14.45 9.44
CA GLU A 224 -17.47 -15.78 10.07
C GLU A 224 -17.31 -16.88 9.01
N PRO A 225 -16.67 -18.02 9.35
CA PRO A 225 -16.38 -19.06 8.38
C PRO A 225 -17.68 -19.51 7.73
N SER A 226 -17.85 -19.15 6.45
CA SER A 226 -18.98 -19.59 5.64
C SER A 226 -18.91 -21.11 5.51
N ASN A 227 -20.07 -21.78 5.55
CA ASN A 227 -20.17 -23.22 5.31
C ASN A 227 -19.88 -23.53 3.83
N PHE A 228 -18.62 -23.54 3.44
CA PHE A 228 -18.19 -23.94 2.10
C PHE A 228 -18.07 -25.47 1.98
N GLU A 229 -18.55 -26.04 0.88
CA GLU A 229 -18.23 -27.42 0.51
C GLU A 229 -16.77 -27.50 0.05
N THR A 230 -15.95 -28.28 0.77
CA THR A 230 -14.50 -28.42 0.55
C THR A 230 -14.12 -28.84 -0.87
N ASP A 231 -14.97 -29.63 -1.53
CA ASP A 231 -14.70 -30.14 -2.89
C ASP A 231 -14.82 -29.03 -3.95
N LYS A 232 -15.71 -28.05 -3.75
CA LYS A 232 -15.84 -26.87 -4.62
C LYS A 232 -14.65 -25.91 -4.48
N LEU A 233 -14.03 -25.88 -3.30
CA LEU A 233 -12.83 -25.06 -3.03
C LEU A 233 -11.55 -25.68 -3.60
N ARG A 234 -11.50 -27.01 -3.77
CA ARG A 234 -10.35 -27.67 -4.39
C ARG A 234 -10.20 -27.30 -5.86
N THR A 235 -11.32 -27.17 -6.58
CA THR A 235 -11.34 -26.75 -7.99
C THR A 235 -11.19 -25.24 -8.17
N CYS A 236 -11.35 -24.46 -7.10
CA CYS A 236 -11.27 -23.00 -7.15
C CYS A 236 -9.94 -22.45 -7.69
N TYR A 237 -8.84 -23.13 -7.39
CA TYR A 237 -7.49 -22.71 -7.80
C TYR A 237 -6.98 -23.47 -9.03
N GLN A 238 -7.84 -24.20 -9.74
CA GLN A 238 -7.50 -24.93 -10.97
C GLN A 238 -7.80 -24.12 -12.24
N ASP A 239 -8.64 -23.09 -12.15
CA ASP A 239 -9.04 -22.23 -13.27
C ASP A 239 -8.72 -20.76 -12.95
N GLU A 240 -8.03 -20.08 -13.87
CA GLU A 240 -7.51 -18.71 -13.69
C GLU A 240 -8.63 -17.66 -13.61
N TYR A 241 -9.86 -18.01 -14.03
CA TYR A 241 -11.00 -17.09 -14.08
C TYR A 241 -12.22 -17.57 -13.27
N ASN A 242 -12.03 -18.47 -12.31
CA ASN A 242 -13.14 -18.95 -11.50
C ASN A 242 -13.66 -17.86 -10.53
N THR A 243 -14.71 -17.15 -10.96
CA THR A 243 -15.36 -16.07 -10.20
C THR A 243 -16.08 -16.55 -8.94
N THR A 244 -16.23 -17.86 -8.75
CA THR A 244 -16.81 -18.46 -7.54
C THR A 244 -15.85 -18.41 -6.35
N CYS A 245 -14.58 -18.08 -6.60
CA CYS A 245 -13.49 -18.12 -5.62
C CYS A 245 -13.19 -16.71 -5.13
N ASN A 246 -14.03 -16.25 -4.20
CA ASN A 246 -13.83 -14.98 -3.52
C ASN A 246 -12.83 -15.13 -2.36
N ILE A 247 -12.57 -14.04 -1.64
CA ILE A 247 -11.63 -14.06 -0.50
C ILE A 247 -12.11 -14.94 0.66
N GLU A 248 -13.42 -15.13 0.82
CA GLU A 248 -13.98 -15.99 1.86
C GLU A 248 -13.64 -17.46 1.59
N SER A 249 -13.73 -17.86 0.33
CA SER A 249 -13.30 -19.17 -0.16
C SER A 249 -11.81 -19.42 0.12
N TYR A 250 -10.97 -18.39 -0.10
CA TYR A 250 -9.55 -18.43 0.27
C TYR A 250 -9.35 -18.59 1.77
N ASN A 251 -9.97 -17.73 2.59
CA ASN A 251 -9.81 -17.75 4.04
C ASN A 251 -10.16 -19.11 4.62
N TYR A 252 -11.32 -19.66 4.23
CA TYR A 252 -11.75 -20.98 4.68
C TYR A 252 -10.77 -22.08 4.29
N TYR A 253 -10.34 -22.10 3.02
CA TYR A 253 -9.45 -23.15 2.52
C TYR A 253 -8.04 -23.04 3.11
N HIS A 254 -7.52 -21.82 3.23
CA HIS A 254 -6.24 -21.53 3.88
C HIS A 254 -6.25 -22.01 5.34
N ASP A 255 -7.30 -21.69 6.11
CA ASP A 255 -7.43 -22.14 7.50
C ASP A 255 -7.44 -23.68 7.61
N LEU A 256 -8.08 -24.39 6.66
CA LEU A 256 -8.04 -25.85 6.62
C LEU A 256 -6.64 -26.39 6.32
N LEU A 257 -5.93 -25.79 5.36
CA LEU A 257 -4.57 -26.19 5.01
C LEU A 257 -3.59 -25.93 6.16
N VAL A 258 -3.67 -24.78 6.82
CA VAL A 258 -2.85 -24.46 8.01
C VAL A 258 -3.12 -25.45 9.14
N LYS A 259 -4.40 -25.78 9.41
CA LYS A 259 -4.76 -26.84 10.37
C LYS A 259 -4.17 -28.20 10.00
N LYS A 260 -4.24 -28.58 8.72
CA LYS A 260 -3.64 -29.85 8.24
C LYS A 260 -2.12 -29.83 8.44
N LEU A 261 -1.45 -28.74 8.08
CA LEU A 261 -0.01 -28.58 8.25
C LEU A 261 0.40 -28.72 9.73
N ALA A 262 -0.31 -28.04 10.64
CA ALA A 262 -0.06 -28.14 12.08
C ALA A 262 -0.20 -29.58 12.59
N LEU A 263 -1.22 -30.32 12.14
CA LEU A 263 -1.42 -31.72 12.52
C LEU A 263 -0.33 -32.64 12.00
N LEU A 264 0.17 -32.43 10.78
CA LEU A 264 1.28 -33.20 10.21
C LEU A 264 2.61 -32.88 10.91
N GLN A 265 2.83 -31.60 11.20
CA GLN A 265 3.97 -31.17 12.00
C GLN A 265 3.91 -31.70 13.45
N ALA A 266 2.75 -32.05 13.99
CA ALA A 266 2.72 -32.73 15.29
C ALA A 266 3.23 -34.19 15.22
N LYS A 267 3.25 -34.82 14.04
CA LYS A 267 3.58 -36.24 13.83
C LYS A 267 5.04 -36.53 13.46
N GLU A 268 5.74 -35.59 12.83
CA GLU A 268 7.17 -35.77 12.48
C GLU A 268 8.06 -35.80 13.75
N ASN A 269 9.14 -36.57 13.77
CA ASN A 269 10.04 -36.66 14.93
C ASN A 269 11.26 -35.71 14.89
N GLU A 270 11.43 -34.94 13.80
CA GLU A 270 12.57 -34.04 13.60
C GLU A 270 12.30 -32.58 14.06
N PRO A 271 13.35 -31.76 14.29
CA PRO A 271 13.21 -30.33 14.57
C PRO A 271 12.48 -29.62 13.43
N LYS A 272 11.48 -28.81 13.77
CA LYS A 272 10.60 -28.17 12.78
C LYS A 272 10.76 -26.67 12.79
N ASP A 273 10.72 -26.10 11.58
CA ASP A 273 10.35 -24.71 11.43
C ASP A 273 8.93 -24.52 11.98
N SER A 274 8.74 -23.47 12.78
CA SER A 274 7.41 -23.12 13.25
C SER A 274 6.51 -22.75 12.06
N ILE A 275 5.19 -22.89 12.23
CA ILE A 275 4.21 -22.44 11.23
C ILE A 275 4.48 -20.98 10.83
N GLU A 276 4.83 -20.13 11.80
CA GLU A 276 5.18 -18.72 11.55
C GLU A 276 6.38 -18.56 10.59
N VAL A 277 7.41 -19.41 10.72
CA VAL A 277 8.57 -19.39 9.83
C VAL A 277 8.18 -19.85 8.42
N ILE A 278 7.36 -20.89 8.31
CA ILE A 278 6.86 -21.38 7.03
C ILE A 278 5.99 -20.31 6.35
N ASP A 279 5.08 -19.68 7.08
CA ASP A 279 4.20 -18.64 6.57
C ASP A 279 5.01 -17.44 6.05
N LYS A 280 6.06 -17.02 6.78
CA LYS A 280 6.97 -15.96 6.30
C LYS A 280 7.70 -16.35 5.01
N GLN A 281 8.19 -17.58 4.90
CA GLN A 281 8.85 -18.06 3.68
C GLN A 281 7.89 -18.07 2.48
N ILE A 282 6.66 -18.55 2.69
CA ILE A 282 5.60 -18.59 1.68
C ILE A 282 5.21 -17.17 1.25
N ASN A 283 4.95 -16.28 2.21
CA ASN A 283 4.62 -14.89 1.95
C ASN A 283 5.73 -14.21 1.14
N LYS A 284 6.99 -14.39 1.53
CA LYS A 284 8.13 -13.83 0.80
C LYS A 284 8.20 -14.31 -0.66
N ALA A 285 7.84 -15.56 -0.93
CA ALA A 285 7.78 -16.09 -2.30
C ALA A 285 6.60 -15.51 -3.10
N CYS A 286 5.44 -15.36 -2.47
CA CYS A 286 4.20 -14.98 -3.14
C CYS A 286 3.97 -13.47 -3.26
N LEU A 287 4.55 -12.67 -2.37
CA LEU A 287 4.39 -11.21 -2.33
C LEU A 287 5.42 -10.48 -3.21
N MET A 288 6.12 -11.17 -4.11
CA MET A 288 6.95 -10.52 -5.14
C MET A 288 6.12 -9.96 -6.30
N ILE A 289 4.80 -10.17 -6.30
CA ILE A 289 3.90 -9.66 -7.33
C ILE A 289 3.82 -8.12 -7.22
N PRO A 290 4.03 -7.37 -8.33
CA PRO A 290 3.90 -5.93 -8.30
C PRO A 290 2.50 -5.47 -7.86
N PRO A 291 2.40 -4.47 -6.98
CA PRO A 291 1.12 -3.95 -6.51
C PRO A 291 0.34 -3.30 -7.66
N PRO A 292 -1.00 -3.33 -7.62
CA PRO A 292 -1.83 -2.72 -8.64
C PRO A 292 -1.63 -1.21 -8.65
N VAL A 293 -1.60 -0.64 -9.85
CA VAL A 293 -1.60 0.80 -10.08
C VAL A 293 -3.05 1.27 -10.14
N TYR A 294 -3.87 0.59 -10.94
CA TYR A 294 -5.27 0.95 -11.17
C TYR A 294 -6.24 0.10 -10.35
N HIS A 295 -7.46 0.60 -10.12
CA HIS A 295 -8.46 -0.07 -9.28
C HIS A 295 -8.90 -1.42 -9.87
N ASN A 296 -9.19 -1.48 -11.16
CA ASN A 296 -9.56 -2.70 -11.88
C ASN A 296 -8.50 -3.83 -11.88
N GLU A 297 -7.26 -3.54 -11.47
CA GLU A 297 -6.20 -4.55 -11.34
C GLU A 297 -6.24 -5.27 -9.98
N ALA A 298 -7.00 -4.76 -9.00
CA ALA A 298 -7.01 -5.28 -7.63
C ALA A 298 -7.48 -6.74 -7.57
N THR A 299 -8.57 -7.09 -8.25
CA THR A 299 -9.09 -8.46 -8.28
C THR A 299 -8.09 -9.47 -8.84
N THR A 300 -7.41 -9.13 -9.94
CA THR A 300 -6.39 -10.02 -10.53
C THR A 300 -5.17 -10.13 -9.61
N PHE A 301 -4.76 -9.02 -8.99
CA PHE A 301 -3.65 -8.98 -8.05
C PHE A 301 -3.92 -9.89 -6.83
N THR A 302 -5.09 -9.78 -6.21
CA THR A 302 -5.45 -10.61 -5.05
C THR A 302 -5.60 -12.07 -5.40
N HIS A 303 -6.19 -12.39 -6.55
CA HIS A 303 -6.30 -13.77 -7.02
C HIS A 303 -4.91 -14.42 -7.19
N LYS A 304 -3.96 -13.72 -7.81
CA LYS A 304 -2.59 -14.24 -7.98
C LYS A 304 -1.88 -14.51 -6.65
N ILE A 305 -2.01 -13.59 -5.69
CA ILE A 305 -1.43 -13.77 -4.35
C ILE A 305 -2.07 -14.97 -3.65
N THR A 306 -3.40 -14.99 -3.53
CA THR A 306 -4.13 -16.05 -2.82
C THR A 306 -3.92 -17.43 -3.44
N ARG A 307 -3.84 -17.52 -4.77
CA ARG A 307 -3.46 -18.75 -5.48
C ARG A 307 -2.06 -19.21 -5.10
N CYS A 308 -1.05 -18.33 -5.18
CA CYS A 308 0.32 -18.67 -4.82
C CYS A 308 0.42 -19.16 -3.36
N LEU A 309 -0.18 -18.43 -2.42
CA LEU A 309 -0.17 -18.81 -0.99
C LEU A 309 -0.76 -20.21 -0.80
N THR A 310 -1.87 -20.50 -1.48
CA THR A 310 -2.52 -21.80 -1.43
C THR A 310 -1.65 -22.93 -2.01
N GLU A 311 -1.04 -22.71 -3.18
CA GLU A 311 -0.17 -23.67 -3.84
C GLU A 311 1.09 -23.99 -3.00
N GLN A 312 1.70 -22.97 -2.41
CA GLN A 312 2.89 -23.14 -1.57
C GLN A 312 2.58 -23.94 -0.30
N ILE A 313 1.46 -23.70 0.37
CA ILE A 313 1.08 -24.49 1.55
C ILE A 313 0.81 -25.95 1.17
N LYS A 314 0.16 -26.21 0.02
CA LYS A 314 -0.04 -27.57 -0.49
C LYS A 314 1.29 -28.30 -0.71
N GLN A 315 2.27 -27.63 -1.33
CA GLN A 315 3.60 -28.19 -1.54
C GLN A 315 4.31 -28.54 -0.23
N GLN A 316 4.17 -27.70 0.81
CA GLN A 316 4.72 -28.01 2.14
C GLN A 316 4.04 -29.22 2.78
N ILE A 317 2.71 -29.31 2.68
CA ILE A 317 1.93 -30.47 3.15
C ILE A 317 2.37 -31.74 2.44
N GLU A 318 2.47 -31.74 1.11
CA GLU A 318 2.90 -32.91 0.32
C GLU A 318 4.33 -33.34 0.66
N LYS A 319 5.23 -32.38 0.90
CA LYS A 319 6.61 -32.66 1.31
C LYS A 319 6.67 -33.37 2.67
N ILE A 320 5.88 -32.92 3.64
CA ILE A 320 5.82 -33.55 4.97
C ILE A 320 5.11 -34.92 4.91
N ASP A 321 3.99 -35.01 4.19
CA ASP A 321 3.26 -36.27 3.96
C ASP A 321 4.19 -37.32 3.34
N ASN A 322 4.97 -36.96 2.31
CA ASN A 322 5.91 -37.88 1.65
C ASN A 322 7.05 -38.33 2.57
N LYS A 323 7.59 -37.43 3.42
CA LYS A 323 8.62 -37.79 4.41
C LYS A 323 8.10 -38.78 5.44
N LEU A 324 6.91 -38.55 5.99
CA LEU A 324 6.29 -39.46 6.96
C LEU A 324 6.06 -40.85 6.36
N ASN A 325 5.57 -40.92 5.13
CA ASN A 325 5.37 -42.19 4.41
C ASN A 325 6.68 -42.93 4.08
N GLN A 326 7.82 -42.23 4.03
CA GLN A 326 9.15 -42.82 3.84
C GLN A 326 9.78 -43.33 5.15
N VAL A 327 9.30 -42.88 6.32
CA VAL A 327 9.79 -43.34 7.63
C VAL A 327 8.99 -44.56 8.13
N GLU A 328 7.76 -44.75 7.62
CA GLU A 328 6.89 -45.87 7.97
C GLU A 328 7.08 -47.13 7.09
N ASN A 329 7.89 -47.05 6.03
CA ASN A 329 8.35 -48.17 5.20
C ASN A 329 9.85 -48.43 5.42
#